data_AF-A0A976LPU7-F1
#
_entry.id   AF-A0A976LPU7-F1
#
_cell.length_a   1.000
_cell.length_b   1.000
_cell.length_c   1.000
_cell.angle_alpha   90.00
_cell.angle_beta   90.00
_cell.angle_gamma   90.00
#
_symmetry.space_group_name_H-M   'P 1'
#
loop_
_entity.id
_entity.type
_entity.pdbx_description
1 polymer ?
#
loop_
_entity_poly.entity_id
_entity_poly.type
_entity_poly.pdbx_seq_one_letter_code
_entity_poly.pdbx_strand_id
1 'polypeptide(L)'
;RPWNPRSATFQFHAGRTAMNWSMDWNWSAKHIREQQLSDRLQMFFGSQGMSDYKSHFKLDGTLVGGGHSTRLLAMNATASLAATHERAKQFVEALWDTSIPSGRYRYYDGMLYLLGMLNCSGQFRIWSPQ
;
A
#
# COMPACT_ATOMS: atom_id res chain seq x y z
N ARG A 1 25.31 -10.32 -15.75
CA ARG A 1 24.56 -9.13 -15.27
C ARG A 1 23.16 -9.58 -14.87
N PRO A 2 22.57 -9.07 -13.77
CA PRO A 2 21.19 -9.40 -13.43
C PRO A 2 20.24 -8.96 -14.56
N TRP A 3 19.22 -9.76 -14.85
CA TRP A 3 18.29 -9.54 -15.97
C TRP A 3 17.37 -8.33 -15.74
N ASN A 4 17.14 -7.96 -14.48
CA ASN A 4 16.40 -6.76 -14.09
C ASN A 4 17.20 -5.97 -13.04
N PRO A 5 17.95 -4.93 -13.43
CA PRO A 5 18.73 -4.11 -12.51
C PRO A 5 17.86 -3.24 -11.57
N ARG A 6 16.56 -3.11 -11.84
CA ARG A 6 15.62 -2.30 -11.05
C ARG A 6 14.98 -3.07 -9.89
N SER A 7 15.23 -4.38 -9.78
CA SER A 7 14.63 -5.22 -8.73
C SER A 7 14.99 -4.81 -7.30
N ALA A 8 16.12 -4.10 -7.11
CA ALA A 8 16.55 -3.57 -5.81
C ALA A 8 15.85 -2.26 -5.39
N THR A 9 14.91 -1.74 -6.21
CA THR A 9 14.18 -0.50 -5.93
C THR A 9 12.72 -0.76 -5.58
N PHE A 10 12.11 0.15 -4.84
CA PHE A 10 10.67 0.14 -4.56
C PHE A 10 9.90 0.48 -5.83
N GLN A 11 9.20 -0.50 -6.41
CA GLN A 11 8.36 -0.32 -7.61
C GLN A 11 7.08 -1.16 -7.54
N PHE A 12 6.71 -1.80 -8.65
CA PHE A 12 5.48 -2.58 -8.81
C PHE A 12 5.27 -3.63 -7.71
N HIS A 13 6.30 -4.36 -7.30
CA HIS A 13 6.11 -5.43 -6.32
C HIS A 13 6.11 -4.96 -4.86
N ALA A 14 6.92 -3.94 -4.55
CA ALA A 14 7.30 -3.60 -3.18
C ALA A 14 6.14 -3.02 -2.35
N GLY A 15 5.19 -2.32 -2.98
CA GLY A 15 4.02 -1.78 -2.27
C GLY A 15 3.19 -2.86 -1.56
N ARG A 16 3.13 -4.08 -2.09
CA ARG A 16 2.36 -5.19 -1.49
C ARG A 16 2.92 -5.67 -0.16
N THR A 17 4.21 -5.46 0.09
CA THR A 17 4.81 -5.84 1.37
C THR A 17 4.10 -5.13 2.52
N ALA A 18 3.67 -3.88 2.31
CA ALA A 18 2.92 -3.11 3.30
C ALA A 18 1.57 -3.71 3.65
N MET A 19 0.81 -4.11 2.63
CA MET A 19 -0.43 -4.83 2.81
C MET A 19 -0.20 -6.14 3.59
N ASN A 20 0.86 -6.89 3.26
CA ASN A 20 1.12 -8.19 3.87
C ASN A 20 1.35 -8.10 5.39
N TRP A 21 2.26 -7.23 5.86
CA TRP A 21 2.49 -7.10 7.31
C TRP A 21 1.29 -6.46 8.03
N SER A 22 0.52 -5.62 7.34
CA SER A 22 -0.64 -4.97 7.97
C SER A 22 -1.84 -5.90 8.08
N MET A 23 -1.99 -6.85 7.13
CA MET A 23 -2.91 -7.97 7.27
C MET A 23 -2.49 -8.91 8.39
N ASP A 24 -1.19 -9.23 8.50
CA ASP A 24 -0.69 -10.06 9.61
C ASP A 24 -0.98 -9.41 10.97
N TRP A 25 -0.72 -8.11 11.10
CA TRP A 25 -1.09 -7.34 12.28
C TRP A 25 -2.60 -7.42 12.58
N ASN A 26 -3.45 -7.17 11.58
CA ASN A 26 -4.90 -7.17 11.77
C ASN A 26 -5.46 -8.54 12.21
N TRP A 27 -4.83 -9.64 11.80
CA TRP A 27 -5.28 -10.98 12.14
C TRP A 27 -4.62 -11.55 13.40
N SER A 28 -3.36 -11.21 13.65
CA SER A 28 -2.55 -11.85 14.67
C SER A 28 -2.06 -10.87 15.75
N ALA A 29 -1.81 -9.60 15.39
CA ALA A 29 -1.26 -8.55 16.26
C ALA A 29 -0.01 -8.98 17.06
N LYS A 30 0.88 -9.76 16.44
CA LYS A 30 2.00 -10.43 17.15
C LYS A 30 3.29 -9.62 17.23
N HIS A 31 3.50 -8.63 16.36
CA HIS A 31 4.80 -7.97 16.28
C HIS A 31 4.70 -6.44 16.11
N ILE A 32 5.03 -5.67 17.15
CA ILE A 32 4.91 -4.20 17.20
C ILE A 32 5.59 -3.45 16.04
N ARG A 33 6.65 -4.04 15.47
CA ARG A 33 7.35 -3.51 14.29
C ARG A 33 6.43 -3.28 13.09
N GLU A 34 5.34 -4.03 12.95
CA GLU A 34 4.39 -3.86 11.84
C GLU A 34 3.68 -2.50 11.91
N GLN A 35 3.33 -2.05 13.12
CA GLN A 35 2.81 -0.71 13.33
C GLN A 35 3.87 0.35 13.00
N GLN A 36 5.10 0.19 13.51
CA GLN A 36 6.21 1.11 13.25
C GLN A 36 6.55 1.23 11.75
N LEU A 37 6.51 0.12 11.01
CA LEU A 37 6.73 0.11 9.57
C LEU A 37 5.60 0.84 8.83
N SER A 38 4.36 0.61 9.25
CA SER A 38 3.17 1.25 8.66
C SER A 38 3.19 2.77 8.88
N ASP A 39 3.49 3.21 10.10
CA ASP A 39 3.58 4.64 10.44
C ASP A 39 4.70 5.33 9.64
N ARG A 40 5.89 4.69 9.53
CA ARG A 40 7.01 5.24 8.73
C ARG A 40 6.69 5.31 7.24
N LEU A 41 6.05 4.27 6.70
CA LEU A 41 5.68 4.22 5.29
C LEU A 41 4.66 5.30 4.94
N GLN A 42 3.60 5.39 5.74
CA GLN A 42 2.59 6.44 5.55
C GLN A 42 3.19 7.82 5.75
N MET A 43 4.10 8.00 6.73
CA MET A 43 4.87 9.22 6.91
C MET A 43 5.58 9.68 5.65
N PHE A 44 6.35 8.77 5.04
CA PHE A 44 7.07 9.02 3.81
C PHE A 44 6.17 9.37 2.61
N PHE A 45 5.03 8.70 2.44
CA PHE A 45 4.17 8.98 1.29
C PHE A 45 3.32 10.22 1.45
N GLY A 46 2.78 10.47 2.64
CA GLY A 46 1.95 11.67 2.82
C GLY A 46 2.79 12.95 2.91
N SER A 47 4.09 12.89 3.22
CA SER A 47 4.98 14.06 3.06
C SER A 47 5.21 14.45 1.59
N GLN A 48 4.89 13.56 0.64
CA GLN A 48 4.98 13.81 -0.80
C GLN A 48 3.66 14.31 -1.41
N GLY A 49 2.60 14.46 -0.59
CA GLY A 49 1.29 14.90 -1.03
C GLY A 49 0.41 13.75 -1.55
N MET A 50 -0.77 13.61 -0.96
CA MET A 50 -1.69 12.49 -1.22
C MET A 50 -2.13 12.38 -2.69
N SER A 51 -2.27 13.50 -3.38
CA SER A 51 -2.75 13.55 -4.77
C SER A 51 -1.66 13.33 -5.82
N ASP A 52 -0.37 13.40 -5.46
CA ASP A 52 0.71 13.42 -6.47
C ASP A 52 1.93 12.55 -6.14
N TYR A 53 1.99 11.90 -4.97
CA TYR A 53 3.15 11.08 -4.64
C TYR A 53 3.38 10.00 -5.73
N LYS A 54 4.64 9.82 -6.09
CA LYS A 54 5.06 8.93 -7.17
C LYS A 54 5.17 7.49 -6.67
N SER A 55 5.55 6.57 -7.55
CA SER A 55 5.53 5.14 -7.27
C SER A 55 6.87 4.43 -7.30
N HIS A 56 7.94 5.04 -7.83
CA HIS A 56 9.25 4.40 -7.91
C HIS A 56 10.32 5.13 -7.11
N PHE A 57 10.90 4.44 -6.13
CA PHE A 57 11.94 4.99 -5.24
C PHE A 57 13.08 4.01 -5.04
N LYS A 58 14.28 4.53 -4.79
CA LYS A 58 15.30 3.76 -4.07
C LYS A 58 14.88 3.57 -2.61
N LEU A 59 15.53 2.63 -1.90
CA LEU A 59 15.20 2.33 -0.51
C LEU A 59 15.55 3.46 0.46
N ASP A 60 16.42 4.39 0.06
CA ASP A 60 16.74 5.62 0.79
C ASP A 60 15.69 6.74 0.58
N GLY A 61 14.64 6.50 -0.21
CA GLY A 61 13.61 7.47 -0.53
C GLY A 61 13.89 8.34 -1.76
N THR A 62 15.02 8.14 -2.46
CA THR A 62 15.32 8.88 -3.69
C THR A 62 14.32 8.52 -4.79
N LEU A 63 13.63 9.52 -5.35
CA LEU A 63 12.71 9.35 -6.46
C LEU A 63 13.46 8.89 -7.73
N VAL A 64 12.96 7.83 -8.37
CA VAL A 64 13.49 7.32 -9.65
C VAL A 64 12.43 7.27 -10.76
N GLY A 65 11.24 7.79 -10.49
CA GLY A 65 10.17 8.00 -11.46
C GLY A 65 8.84 7.37 -11.05
N GLY A 66 8.06 6.96 -12.04
CA GLY A 66 6.70 6.46 -11.84
C GLY A 66 5.68 7.59 -11.70
N GLY A 67 4.41 7.28 -11.95
CA GLY A 67 3.29 8.21 -11.76
C GLY A 67 2.58 7.96 -10.43
N HIS A 68 1.60 8.81 -10.14
CA HIS A 68 0.60 8.49 -9.13
C HIS A 68 -0.14 7.22 -9.56
N SER A 69 -0.39 6.32 -8.60
CA SER A 69 -0.87 4.97 -8.89
C SER A 69 -1.90 4.55 -7.87
N THR A 70 -3.11 4.26 -8.35
CA THR A 70 -4.21 3.74 -7.52
C THR A 70 -3.80 2.48 -6.77
N ARG A 71 -3.00 1.63 -7.41
CA ARG A 71 -2.43 0.44 -6.79
C ARG A 71 -1.61 0.75 -5.54
N LEU A 72 -0.71 1.73 -5.64
CA LEU A 72 0.14 2.11 -4.51
C LEU A 72 -0.69 2.77 -3.41
N LEU A 73 -1.67 3.60 -3.79
CA LEU A 73 -2.66 4.15 -2.86
C LEU A 73 -3.42 3.07 -2.11
N ALA A 74 -3.91 2.04 -2.80
CA ALA A 74 -4.58 0.93 -2.15
C ALA A 74 -3.68 0.20 -1.14
N MET A 75 -2.40 -0.02 -1.45
CA MET A 75 -1.47 -0.67 -0.51
C MET A 75 -1.08 0.24 0.67
N ASN A 76 -0.98 1.54 0.45
CA ASN A 76 -0.71 2.50 1.54
C ASN A 76 -1.94 2.67 2.44
N ALA A 77 -3.14 2.56 1.89
CA ALA A 77 -4.40 2.54 2.63
C ALA A 77 -4.52 1.28 3.50
N THR A 78 -4.17 0.10 2.99
CA THR A 78 -4.16 -1.12 3.83
C THR A 78 -3.12 -1.09 4.94
N ALA A 79 -2.05 -0.31 4.80
CA ALA A 79 -1.11 -0.06 5.90
C ALA A 79 -1.79 0.57 7.13
N SER A 80 -2.95 1.21 6.94
CA SER A 80 -3.75 1.79 8.02
C SER A 80 -4.32 0.77 9.00
N LEU A 81 -4.36 -0.52 8.63
CA LEU A 81 -4.78 -1.59 9.55
C LEU A 81 -3.82 -1.74 10.74
N ALA A 82 -2.54 -1.42 10.54
CA ALA A 82 -1.51 -1.51 11.59
C ALA A 82 -1.02 -0.14 12.08
N ALA A 83 -1.15 0.91 11.26
CA ALA A 83 -0.74 2.26 11.63
C ALA A 83 -1.44 2.78 12.89
N THR A 84 -0.72 3.59 13.67
CA THR A 84 -1.24 4.19 14.92
C THR A 84 -1.48 5.68 14.79
N HIS A 85 -0.86 6.34 13.81
CA HIS A 85 -0.99 7.77 13.62
C HIS A 85 -2.31 8.14 12.91
N GLU A 86 -2.92 9.26 13.32
CA GLU A 86 -4.18 9.78 12.75
C GLU A 86 -4.18 9.97 11.21
N ARG A 87 -3.00 10.07 10.58
CA ARG A 87 -2.84 10.18 9.13
C ARG A 87 -3.37 8.95 8.38
N ALA A 88 -3.44 7.80 9.06
CA ALA A 88 -3.96 6.56 8.51
C ALA A 88 -5.34 6.77 7.89
N LYS A 89 -6.18 7.58 8.55
CA LYS A 89 -7.50 7.97 8.05
C LYS A 89 -7.44 8.63 6.67
N GLN A 90 -6.47 9.51 6.42
CA GLN A 90 -6.31 10.20 5.14
C GLN A 90 -6.01 9.24 3.98
N PHE A 91 -5.26 8.16 4.23
CA PHE A 91 -5.00 7.14 3.20
C PHE A 91 -6.24 6.31 2.89
N VAL A 92 -7.03 5.96 3.91
CA VAL A 92 -8.29 5.23 3.72
C VAL A 92 -9.32 6.10 2.99
N GLU A 93 -9.46 7.36 3.39
CA GLU A 93 -10.32 8.35 2.71
C GLU A 93 -9.89 8.54 1.25
N ALA A 94 -8.60 8.71 0.98
CA ALA A 94 -8.10 8.83 -0.39
C ALA A 94 -8.38 7.57 -1.24
N LEU A 95 -8.26 6.36 -0.67
CA LEU A 95 -8.67 5.13 -1.37
C LEU A 95 -10.19 5.12 -1.63
N TRP A 96 -11.00 5.54 -0.66
CA TRP A 96 -12.45 5.60 -0.78
C TRP A 96 -12.91 6.55 -1.88
N ASP A 97 -12.26 7.70 -2.00
CA ASP A 97 -12.57 8.73 -3.01
C ASP A 97 -12.02 8.37 -4.40
N THR A 98 -11.22 7.31 -4.52
CA THR A 98 -10.61 6.91 -5.79
C THR A 98 -11.62 6.20 -6.68
N SER A 99 -11.77 6.65 -7.93
CA SER A 99 -12.58 5.97 -8.94
C SER A 99 -12.05 4.56 -9.24
N ILE A 100 -12.96 3.62 -9.50
CA ILE A 100 -12.62 2.25 -9.91
C ILE A 100 -11.67 2.27 -11.13
N PRO A 101 -10.50 1.61 -11.07
CA PRO A 101 -9.53 1.62 -12.16
C PRO A 101 -10.10 1.11 -13.49
N SER A 102 -9.82 1.84 -14.57
CA SER A 102 -10.25 1.51 -15.93
C SER A 102 -9.11 1.66 -16.95
N GLY A 103 -9.36 1.33 -18.22
CA GLY A 103 -8.36 1.46 -19.29
C GLY A 103 -7.30 0.34 -19.34
N ARG A 104 -6.16 0.64 -19.98
CA ARG A 104 -5.09 -0.33 -20.32
C ARG A 104 -4.41 -0.97 -19.11
N TYR A 105 -4.23 -0.21 -18.03
CA TYR A 105 -3.48 -0.64 -16.84
C TYR A 105 -4.37 -1.20 -15.72
N ARG A 106 -5.68 -1.33 -15.96
CA ARG A 106 -6.67 -1.69 -14.95
C ARG A 106 -6.49 -3.05 -14.29
N TYR A 107 -5.75 -3.98 -14.90
CA TYR A 107 -5.60 -5.33 -14.32
C TYR A 107 -4.93 -5.27 -12.95
N TYR A 108 -3.70 -4.75 -12.90
CA TYR A 108 -2.94 -4.79 -11.64
C TYR A 108 -3.45 -3.73 -10.65
N ASP A 109 -3.84 -2.57 -11.16
CA ASP A 109 -4.41 -1.50 -10.35
C ASP A 109 -5.78 -1.90 -9.79
N GLY A 110 -6.65 -2.49 -10.60
CA GLY A 110 -7.99 -2.94 -10.20
C GLY A 110 -7.95 -4.08 -9.19
N MET A 111 -7.05 -5.06 -9.37
CA MET A 111 -6.90 -6.16 -8.41
C MET A 111 -6.45 -5.66 -7.03
N LEU A 112 -5.45 -4.77 -6.97
CA LEU A 112 -5.00 -4.23 -5.69
C LEU A 112 -5.96 -3.19 -5.11
N TYR A 113 -6.68 -2.45 -5.95
CA TYR A 113 -7.79 -1.60 -5.51
C TYR A 113 -8.86 -2.44 -4.79
N LEU A 114 -9.33 -3.52 -5.40
CA LEU A 114 -10.33 -4.42 -4.79
C LEU A 114 -9.81 -5.03 -3.48
N LEU A 115 -8.58 -5.53 -3.46
CA LEU A 115 -7.96 -6.05 -2.23
C LEU A 115 -7.83 -4.97 -1.15
N GLY A 116 -7.49 -3.74 -1.54
CA GLY A 116 -7.44 -2.60 -0.63
C GLY A 116 -8.79 -2.29 -0.01
N MET A 117 -9.84 -2.25 -0.84
CA MET A 117 -11.21 -2.03 -0.39
C MET A 117 -11.71 -3.13 0.55
N LEU A 118 -11.47 -4.41 0.23
CA LEU A 118 -11.85 -5.53 1.09
C LEU A 118 -11.17 -5.47 2.46
N ASN A 119 -9.87 -5.14 2.49
CA ASN A 119 -9.11 -4.99 3.72
C ASN A 119 -9.63 -3.81 4.55
N CYS A 120 -9.75 -2.61 3.96
CA CYS A 120 -10.16 -1.40 4.68
C CYS A 120 -11.62 -1.44 5.15
N SER A 121 -12.48 -2.25 4.51
CA SER A 121 -13.88 -2.45 4.90
C SER A 121 -14.10 -3.60 5.89
N GLY A 122 -13.03 -4.28 6.33
CA GLY A 122 -13.14 -5.44 7.23
C GLY A 122 -13.82 -6.66 6.61
N GLN A 123 -13.84 -6.74 5.27
CA GLN A 123 -14.43 -7.85 4.50
C GLN A 123 -13.39 -8.88 4.04
N PHE A 124 -12.09 -8.59 4.20
CA PHE A 124 -11.02 -9.57 3.98
C PHE A 124 -10.76 -10.36 5.27
N ARG A 125 -11.33 -11.57 5.35
CA ARG A 125 -11.38 -12.39 6.59
C ARG A 125 -10.75 -13.76 6.40
N ILE A 126 -10.32 -14.36 7.51
CA ILE A 126 -9.91 -15.76 7.56
C ILE A 126 -11.16 -16.64 7.54
N TRP A 127 -11.25 -17.50 6.54
CA TRP A 127 -12.29 -18.52 6.43
C TRP A 127 -11.65 -19.88 6.63
N SER A 128 -11.82 -20.46 7.83
CA SER A 128 -11.24 -21.76 8.15
C SER A 128 -11.90 -22.87 7.30
N PRO A 129 -11.13 -23.86 6.82
CA PRO A 129 -11.71 -25.05 6.19
C PRO A 129 -12.60 -25.80 7.18
N GLN A 130 -13.57 -26.53 6.64
CA GLN A 130 -14.38 -27.49 7.40
C GLN A 130 -13.65 -28.82 7.55
#